data_AF-A0A1T1B6L5-F1
#
_entry.id   AF-A0A1T1B6L5-F1
#
_cell.length_a   1.000
_cell.length_b   1.000
_cell.length_c   1.000
_cell.angle_alpha   90.00
_cell.angle_beta   90.00
_cell.angle_gamma   90.00
#
_symmetry.space_group_name_H-M   'P 1'
#
loop_
_entity.id
_entity.type
_entity.pdbx_description
1 polymer ?
#
loop_
_entity_poly.entity_id
_entity_poly.type
_entity_poly.pdbx_seq_one_letter_code
_entity_poly.pdbx_strand_id
1 'polypeptide(L)'
;MGRQKQFVVALSPHERQELTDMTRKGVHSARVMTRARLLLLSDQGLKDRNVRAVGVSTVTVASIRRKFVQGGLKAALYERARPKQPPKLDAHGTAILIAEVCSAPVGRETWTMQLLADRLVTLGVVDSISDETVRRTLKKTSSSRGRSRVVCRSGRRRLRVADGSRTGYVRPALRCPSAGDLLR
;
A
#
# COMPACT_ATOMS: atom_id res chain seq x y z
N MET A 1 28.04 29.35 -0.94
CA MET A 1 28.81 28.58 -1.95
C MET A 1 27.83 27.80 -2.84
N GLY A 2 27.71 28.13 -4.13
CA GLY A 2 26.83 27.43 -5.05
C GLY A 2 27.42 26.08 -5.45
N ARG A 3 26.71 24.98 -5.19
CA ARG A 3 27.12 23.62 -5.56
C ARG A 3 27.29 23.56 -7.08
N GLN A 4 28.48 23.18 -7.56
CA GLN A 4 28.76 23.04 -9.00
C GLN A 4 27.78 22.03 -9.63
N LYS A 5 27.38 22.31 -10.88
CA LYS A 5 26.45 21.47 -11.65
C LYS A 5 27.17 20.16 -12.04
N GLN A 6 26.99 19.11 -11.25
CA GLN A 6 27.56 17.78 -11.53
C GLN A 6 26.90 17.06 -12.73
N PHE A 7 25.77 17.56 -13.23
CA PHE A 7 25.00 16.93 -14.31
C PHE A 7 24.60 17.98 -15.34
N VAL A 8 25.26 17.95 -16.50
CA VAL A 8 24.91 18.74 -17.69
C VAL A 8 23.84 17.97 -18.47
N VAL A 9 22.73 18.63 -18.80
CA VAL A 9 21.67 18.07 -19.64
C VAL A 9 21.93 18.56 -21.05
N ALA A 10 22.20 17.64 -21.97
CA ALA A 10 22.23 17.90 -23.41
C ALA A 10 21.12 17.06 -24.03
N LEU A 11 20.10 17.73 -24.60
CA LEU A 11 19.02 17.06 -25.30
C LEU A 11 19.41 16.85 -26.76
N SER A 12 19.13 15.68 -27.30
CA SER A 12 19.18 15.48 -28.75
C SER A 12 18.06 16.29 -29.44
N PRO A 13 18.20 16.62 -30.74
CA PRO A 13 17.16 17.33 -31.48
C PRO A 13 15.80 16.63 -31.43
N HIS A 14 15.80 15.29 -31.47
CA HIS A 14 14.60 14.48 -31.36
C HIS A 14 13.93 14.61 -29.98
N GLU A 15 14.70 14.49 -28.89
CA GLU A 15 14.17 14.64 -27.52
C GLU A 15 13.64 16.06 -27.26
N ARG A 16 14.31 17.07 -27.81
CA ARG A 16 13.85 18.47 -27.73
C ARG A 16 12.52 18.66 -28.44
N GLN A 17 12.35 18.07 -29.62
CA GLN A 17 11.09 18.11 -30.35
C GLN A 17 9.98 17.39 -29.57
N GLU A 18 10.24 16.19 -29.06
CA GLU A 18 9.30 15.42 -28.23
C GLU A 18 8.82 16.22 -27.01
N LEU A 19 9.74 16.84 -26.27
CA LEU A 19 9.41 17.69 -25.11
C LEU A 19 8.62 18.95 -25.48
N THR A 20 8.91 19.52 -26.65
CA THR A 20 8.23 20.72 -27.15
C THR A 20 6.80 20.40 -27.56
N ASP A 21 6.58 19.30 -28.28
CA ASP A 21 5.24 18.85 -28.65
C ASP A 21 4.43 18.41 -27.43
N MET A 22 5.07 17.73 -26.46
CA MET A 22 4.48 17.39 -25.17
C MET A 22 3.99 18.62 -24.40
N THR A 23 4.74 19.72 -24.45
CA THR A 23 4.40 20.96 -23.74
C THR A 23 3.31 21.76 -24.46
N ARG A 24 3.19 21.63 -25.79
CA ARG A 24 2.27 22.42 -26.62
C ARG A 24 0.92 21.75 -26.87
N LYS A 25 0.87 20.43 -27.06
CA LYS A 25 -0.31 19.71 -27.59
C LYS A 25 -0.70 18.48 -26.76
N GLY A 26 0.01 18.18 -25.67
CA GLY A 26 -0.17 16.95 -24.89
C GLY A 26 -1.07 17.09 -23.67
N VAL A 27 -1.86 16.04 -23.38
CA VAL A 27 -2.55 15.86 -22.09
C VAL A 27 -1.66 15.02 -21.19
N HIS A 28 -0.95 15.68 -20.28
CA HIS A 28 -0.06 15.03 -19.32
C HIS A 28 -0.29 15.54 -17.90
N SER A 29 0.11 14.74 -16.91
CA SER A 29 0.08 15.19 -15.52
C SER A 29 0.90 16.47 -15.33
N ALA A 30 0.46 17.34 -14.43
CA ALA A 30 1.18 18.58 -14.10
C ALA A 30 2.66 18.33 -13.80
N ARG A 31 2.96 17.25 -13.07
CA ARG A 31 4.34 16.87 -12.71
C ARG A 31 5.20 16.54 -13.92
N VAL A 32 4.66 15.86 -14.93
CA VAL A 32 5.37 15.55 -16.17
C VAL A 32 5.61 16.83 -16.98
N MET A 33 4.61 17.70 -17.10
CA MET A 33 4.77 18.99 -17.80
C MET A 33 5.83 19.89 -17.14
N THR A 34 5.83 19.96 -15.80
CA THR A 34 6.85 20.70 -15.04
C THR A 34 8.26 20.13 -15.29
N ARG A 35 8.41 18.80 -15.33
CA ARG A 35 9.69 18.12 -15.62
C ARG A 35 10.14 18.38 -17.06
N ALA A 36 9.23 18.34 -18.03
CA ALA A 36 9.52 18.64 -19.43
C ALA A 36 10.03 20.07 -19.62
N ARG A 37 9.32 21.06 -19.04
CA ARG A 37 9.74 22.47 -19.04
C ARG A 37 11.11 22.65 -18.38
N LEU A 38 11.36 21.96 -17.26
CA LEU A 38 12.64 21.99 -16.56
C LEU A 38 13.79 21.46 -17.41
N LEU A 39 13.58 20.38 -18.18
CA LEU A 39 14.59 19.82 -19.08
C LEU A 39 14.88 20.78 -20.24
N LEU A 40 13.85 21.34 -20.87
CA LEU A 40 14.00 22.34 -21.94
C LEU A 40 14.79 23.57 -21.47
N LEU A 41 14.49 24.10 -20.27
CA LEU A 41 15.25 25.22 -19.69
C LEU A 41 16.67 24.82 -19.27
N SER A 42 16.88 23.55 -18.91
CA SER A 42 18.21 23.05 -18.54
C SER A 42 19.13 22.89 -19.74
N ASP A 43 18.57 22.50 -20.89
CA ASP A 43 19.27 22.39 -22.18
C ASP A 43 19.76 23.76 -22.70
N GLN A 44 18.98 24.82 -22.46
CA GLN A 44 19.39 26.21 -22.73
C GLN A 44 20.53 26.72 -21.82
N GLY A 45 21.12 25.87 -20.98
CA GLY A 45 22.25 26.21 -20.10
C GLY A 45 21.89 27.05 -18.88
N LEU A 46 20.60 27.31 -18.63
CA LEU A 46 20.16 28.22 -17.56
C LEU A 46 20.63 27.77 -16.16
N LYS A 47 20.97 28.74 -15.32
CA LYS A 47 21.34 28.51 -13.90
C LYS A 47 20.12 28.01 -13.13
N ASP A 48 20.34 27.19 -12.10
CA ASP A 48 19.27 26.53 -11.33
C ASP A 48 18.27 27.54 -10.72
N ARG A 49 18.75 28.74 -10.39
CA ARG A 49 17.93 29.86 -9.92
C ARG A 49 16.89 30.33 -10.96
N ASN A 50 17.22 30.28 -12.24
CA ASN A 50 16.34 30.66 -13.33
C ASN A 50 15.36 29.52 -13.67
N VAL A 51 15.83 28.28 -13.57
CA VAL A 51 14.97 27.08 -13.77
C VAL A 51 13.89 26.97 -12.68
N ARG A 52 14.16 27.52 -11.47
CA ARG A 52 13.16 27.64 -10.39
C ARG A 52 11.91 28.43 -10.78
N ALA A 53 11.95 29.25 -11.84
CA ALA A 53 10.77 29.94 -12.37
C ALA A 53 9.62 28.97 -12.76
N VAL A 54 9.92 27.69 -12.97
CA VAL A 54 8.93 26.63 -13.22
C VAL A 54 8.19 26.17 -11.94
N GLY A 55 8.49 26.76 -10.78
CA GLY A 55 7.83 26.47 -9.51
C GLY A 55 8.44 25.29 -8.73
N VAL A 56 9.72 24.98 -8.98
CA VAL A 56 10.37 23.77 -8.42
C VAL A 56 11.62 24.14 -7.61
N SER A 57 11.86 23.45 -6.49
CA SER A 57 13.08 23.62 -5.68
C SER A 57 14.36 23.21 -6.42
N THR A 58 15.48 23.83 -6.07
CA THR A 58 16.82 23.55 -6.63
C THR A 58 17.24 22.08 -6.44
N VAL A 59 16.85 21.47 -5.32
CA VAL A 59 17.10 20.05 -5.04
C VAL A 59 16.41 19.14 -6.05
N THR A 60 15.16 19.47 -6.41
CA THR A 60 14.40 18.69 -7.39
C THR A 60 14.97 18.89 -8.79
N VAL A 61 15.44 20.09 -9.14
CA VAL A 61 16.15 20.35 -10.40
C VAL A 61 17.39 19.45 -10.50
N ALA A 62 18.24 19.44 -9.48
CA ALA A 62 19.43 18.59 -9.45
C ALA A 62 19.09 17.09 -9.56
N SER A 63 18.03 16.65 -8.87
CA SER A 63 17.55 15.25 -8.93
C SER A 63 17.07 14.86 -10.33
N ILE A 64 16.31 15.72 -11.01
CA ILE A 64 15.81 15.44 -12.36
C ILE A 64 16.96 15.41 -13.38
N ARG A 65 17.92 16.33 -13.29
CA ARG A 65 19.11 16.30 -14.15
C ARG A 65 19.93 15.02 -13.95
N ARG A 66 20.12 14.60 -12.71
CA ARG A 66 20.78 13.32 -12.40
C ARG A 66 20.02 12.14 -13.02
N LYS A 67 18.68 12.11 -12.89
CA LYS A 67 17.84 11.05 -13.49
C LYS A 67 17.93 11.03 -15.02
N PHE A 68 18.00 12.20 -15.66
CA PHE A 68 18.19 12.29 -17.10
C PHE A 68 19.54 11.70 -17.53
N VAL A 69 20.63 12.10 -16.87
CA VAL A 69 21.97 11.58 -17.21
C VAL A 69 22.09 10.08 -16.94
N GLN A 70 21.45 9.55 -15.90
CA GLN A 70 21.56 8.13 -15.53
C GLN A 70 20.56 7.21 -16.24
N GLY A 71 19.42 7.72 -16.67
CA GLY A 71 18.31 6.89 -17.17
C GLY A 71 17.57 7.44 -18.38
N GLY A 72 18.07 8.52 -18.98
CA GLY A 72 17.52 9.16 -20.18
C GLY A 72 16.20 9.90 -19.96
N LEU A 73 15.56 10.28 -21.07
CA LEU A 73 14.35 11.10 -21.09
C LEU A 73 13.19 10.48 -20.30
N LYS A 74 12.88 9.20 -20.54
CA LYS A 74 11.75 8.52 -19.88
C LYS A 74 11.92 8.43 -18.37
N ALA A 75 13.14 8.19 -17.87
CA ALA A 75 13.41 8.13 -16.43
C ALA A 75 13.35 9.50 -15.74
N ALA A 76 13.65 10.57 -16.48
CA ALA A 76 13.52 11.94 -15.98
C ALA A 76 12.04 12.38 -15.91
N LEU A 77 11.23 11.99 -16.90
CA LEU A 77 9.82 12.35 -17.00
C LEU A 77 8.94 11.52 -16.07
N TYR A 78 9.06 10.19 -16.11
CA TYR A 78 8.17 9.27 -15.41
C TYR A 78 8.82 8.68 -14.17
N GLU A 79 8.04 8.54 -13.09
CA GLU A 79 8.50 7.84 -11.90
C GLU A 79 8.38 6.33 -12.12
N ARG A 80 9.39 5.57 -11.68
CA ARG A 80 9.29 4.11 -11.69
C ARG A 80 8.18 3.65 -10.75
N ALA A 81 7.44 2.63 -11.15
CA ALA A 81 6.47 1.98 -10.27
C ALA A 81 7.20 1.51 -9.01
N ARG A 82 6.72 1.94 -7.84
CA ARG A 82 7.29 1.47 -6.57
C ARG A 82 6.95 -0.01 -6.41
N PRO A 83 7.93 -0.90 -6.18
CA PRO A 83 7.63 -2.30 -5.92
C PRO A 83 6.69 -2.37 -4.71
N LYS A 84 5.59 -3.07 -4.87
CA LYS A 84 4.67 -3.32 -3.76
C LYS A 84 5.31 -4.37 -2.85
N GLN A 85 5.16 -4.18 -1.54
CA GLN A 85 5.57 -5.19 -0.58
C GLN A 85 4.77 -6.48 -0.84
N PRO A 86 5.42 -7.65 -0.93
CA PRO A 86 4.71 -8.90 -1.10
C PRO A 86 3.75 -9.13 0.07
N PRO A 87 2.58 -9.75 -0.16
CA PRO A 87 1.69 -10.14 0.92
C PRO A 87 2.41 -11.11 1.87
N LYS A 88 2.07 -11.07 3.16
CA LYS A 88 2.61 -12.03 4.15
C LYS A 88 2.10 -13.47 3.95
N LEU A 89 1.00 -13.63 3.21
CA LEU A 89 0.42 -14.91 2.89
C LEU A 89 0.57 -15.16 1.40
N ASP A 90 1.29 -16.23 1.07
CA ASP A 90 1.38 -16.75 -0.28
C ASP A 90 0.05 -17.42 -0.71
N ALA A 91 -0.05 -17.77 -1.99
CA ALA A 91 -1.21 -18.47 -2.53
C ALA A 91 -1.47 -19.79 -1.78
N HIS A 92 -0.42 -20.53 -1.45
CA HIS A 92 -0.49 -21.77 -0.67
C HIS A 92 -1.04 -21.53 0.75
N GLY A 93 -0.49 -20.54 1.46
CA GLY A 93 -0.98 -20.19 2.80
C GLY A 93 -2.43 -19.69 2.79
N THR A 94 -2.86 -19.05 1.69
CA THR A 94 -4.25 -18.64 1.49
C THR A 94 -5.17 -19.86 1.31
N ALA A 95 -4.74 -20.89 0.57
CA ALA A 95 -5.51 -22.12 0.40
C ALA A 95 -5.70 -22.87 1.73
N ILE A 96 -4.64 -22.99 2.52
CA ILE A 96 -4.71 -23.60 3.86
C ILE A 96 -5.67 -22.81 4.76
N LEU A 97 -5.59 -21.48 4.74
CA LEU A 97 -6.51 -20.64 5.49
C LEU A 97 -7.98 -20.87 5.10
N ILE A 98 -8.28 -21.02 3.81
CA ILE A 98 -9.65 -21.30 3.33
C ILE A 98 -10.11 -22.67 3.82
N ALA A 99 -9.25 -23.69 3.70
CA ALA A 99 -9.55 -25.04 4.17
C ALA A 99 -9.89 -25.05 5.67
N GLU A 100 -9.09 -24.34 6.47
CA GLU A 100 -9.30 -24.26 7.92
C GLU A 100 -10.61 -23.54 8.25
N VAL A 101 -10.92 -22.42 7.56
CA VAL A 101 -12.18 -21.69 7.74
C VAL A 101 -13.41 -22.54 7.37
N CYS A 102 -13.27 -23.44 6.40
CA CYS A 102 -14.33 -24.36 6.00
C CYS A 102 -14.51 -25.53 6.97
N SER A 103 -13.52 -25.82 7.82
CA SER A 103 -13.60 -26.84 8.87
C SER A 103 -14.23 -26.29 10.15
N ALA A 104 -14.74 -27.14 11.04
CA ALA A 104 -15.23 -26.69 12.35
C ALA A 104 -14.05 -26.53 13.34
N PRO A 105 -14.01 -25.47 14.16
CA PRO A 105 -12.94 -25.31 15.12
C PRO A 105 -13.06 -26.34 16.25
N VAL A 106 -11.93 -26.88 16.68
CA VAL A 106 -11.89 -27.85 17.78
C VAL A 106 -12.30 -27.17 19.08
N GLY A 107 -13.38 -27.65 19.70
CA GLY A 107 -13.86 -27.17 21.00
C GLY A 107 -14.53 -25.78 20.98
N ARG A 108 -14.91 -25.25 19.81
CA ARG A 108 -15.67 -23.99 19.67
C ARG A 108 -16.69 -24.09 18.53
N GLU A 109 -17.73 -23.27 18.61
CA GLU A 109 -18.77 -23.22 17.57
C GLU A 109 -18.37 -22.33 16.37
N THR A 110 -17.43 -21.38 16.55
CA THR A 110 -17.07 -20.40 15.51
C THR A 110 -15.59 -20.06 15.48
N TRP A 111 -15.07 -19.78 14.28
CA TRP A 111 -13.71 -19.28 14.11
C TRP A 111 -13.62 -17.82 14.55
N THR A 112 -12.53 -17.50 15.24
CA THR A 112 -12.10 -16.10 15.45
C THR A 112 -10.84 -15.84 14.62
N MET A 113 -10.63 -14.59 14.21
CA MET A 113 -9.46 -14.23 13.40
C MET A 113 -8.13 -14.48 14.12
N GLN A 114 -8.11 -14.35 15.45
CA GLN A 114 -6.96 -14.68 16.28
C GLN A 114 -6.69 -16.19 16.28
N LEU A 115 -7.74 -17.01 16.46
CA LEU A 115 -7.60 -18.46 16.43
C LEU A 115 -7.08 -18.98 15.08
N LEU A 116 -7.54 -18.38 13.97
CA LEU A 116 -7.03 -18.70 12.64
C LEU A 116 -5.56 -18.28 12.47
N ALA A 117 -5.17 -17.13 13.03
CA ALA A 117 -3.78 -16.69 13.02
C ALA A 117 -2.87 -17.67 13.80
N ASP A 118 -3.28 -18.03 15.02
CA ASP A 118 -2.54 -18.97 15.87
C ASP A 118 -2.43 -20.36 15.21
N ARG A 119 -3.51 -20.79 14.53
CA ARG A 119 -3.54 -22.06 13.80
C ARG A 119 -2.60 -22.07 12.59
N LEU A 120 -2.52 -20.98 11.84
CA LEU A 120 -1.58 -20.84 10.72
C LEU A 120 -0.12 -20.88 11.17
N VAL A 121 0.18 -20.31 12.34
CA VAL A 121 1.53 -20.40 12.96
C VAL A 121 1.81 -21.84 13.40
N THR A 122 0.82 -22.50 14.03
CA THR A 122 0.94 -23.90 14.48
C THR A 122 1.20 -24.87 13.32
N LEU A 123 0.58 -24.62 12.15
CA LEU A 123 0.76 -25.41 10.93
C LEU A 123 2.07 -25.10 10.18
N GLY A 124 2.89 -24.15 10.69
CA GLY A 124 4.17 -23.78 10.08
C GLY A 124 4.05 -23.02 8.76
N VAL A 125 2.88 -22.42 8.48
CA VAL A 125 2.65 -21.69 7.22
C VAL A 125 3.33 -20.32 7.23
N VAL A 126 3.41 -19.67 8.39
CA VAL A 126 4.02 -18.35 8.59
C VAL A 126 4.59 -18.25 10.01
N ASP A 127 5.77 -17.61 10.17
CA ASP A 127 6.40 -17.41 11.49
C ASP A 127 5.57 -16.52 12.43
N SER A 128 4.94 -15.48 11.88
CA SER A 128 4.05 -14.59 12.63
C SER A 128 3.02 -13.91 11.73
N ILE A 129 1.75 -13.94 12.14
CA ILE A 129 0.66 -13.31 11.43
C ILE A 129 -0.29 -12.58 12.37
N SER A 130 -0.72 -11.38 11.96
CA SER A 130 -1.77 -10.65 12.68
C SER A 130 -3.15 -11.06 12.17
N ASP A 131 -4.11 -11.12 13.08
CA ASP A 131 -5.55 -11.26 12.83
C ASP A 131 -6.09 -10.34 11.72
N GLU A 132 -5.56 -9.12 11.60
CA GLU A 132 -5.92 -8.17 10.54
C GLU A 132 -5.46 -8.63 9.15
N THR A 133 -4.35 -9.36 9.07
CA THR A 133 -3.87 -9.96 7.81
C THR A 133 -4.83 -11.06 7.37
N VAL A 134 -5.21 -11.94 8.28
CA VAL A 134 -6.21 -13.00 8.05
C VAL A 134 -7.53 -12.41 7.56
N ARG A 135 -8.05 -11.38 8.24
CA ARG A 135 -9.29 -10.70 7.84
C ARG A 135 -9.20 -10.07 6.45
N ARG A 136 -8.08 -9.42 6.11
CA ARG A 136 -7.86 -8.81 4.79
C ARG A 136 -7.81 -9.86 3.69
N THR A 137 -7.13 -10.99 3.95
CA THR A 137 -7.04 -12.12 3.01
C THR A 137 -8.41 -12.74 2.77
N LEU A 138 -9.18 -13.01 3.83
CA LEU A 138 -10.54 -13.54 3.70
C LEU A 138 -11.47 -12.56 2.98
N LYS A 139 -11.39 -11.25 3.26
CA LYS A 139 -12.17 -10.23 2.55
C LYS A 139 -11.84 -10.18 1.06
N LYS A 140 -10.57 -10.35 0.69
CA LYS A 140 -10.12 -10.37 -0.71
C LYS A 140 -10.61 -11.63 -1.45
N THR A 141 -10.76 -12.74 -0.71
CA THR A 141 -11.13 -14.06 -1.24
C THR A 141 -12.64 -14.27 -1.30
N SER A 142 -13.43 -13.64 -0.43
CA SER A 142 -14.90 -13.82 -0.33
C SER A 142 -15.73 -13.24 -1.48
N SER A 143 -15.12 -13.00 -2.65
CA SER A 143 -15.81 -12.64 -3.88
C SER A 143 -16.18 -13.92 -4.63
N SER A 144 -17.46 -14.30 -4.57
CA SER A 144 -18.14 -15.43 -5.24
C SER A 144 -18.06 -16.81 -4.58
N ARG A 145 -19.07 -17.10 -3.74
CA ARG A 145 -20.04 -18.24 -3.82
C ARG A 145 -20.67 -18.49 -2.43
N GLY A 146 -22.00 -18.52 -2.41
CA GLY A 146 -22.93 -19.03 -1.39
C GLY A 146 -22.52 -19.12 0.10
N ARG A 147 -23.23 -18.35 0.95
CA ARG A 147 -23.66 -18.63 2.34
C ARG A 147 -22.70 -19.51 3.18
N SER A 148 -22.00 -19.04 4.21
CA SER A 148 -22.57 -18.53 5.47
C SER A 148 -21.46 -17.81 6.25
N ARG A 149 -21.86 -16.93 7.16
CA ARG A 149 -20.99 -16.13 8.02
C ARG A 149 -20.38 -17.04 9.10
N VAL A 150 -19.33 -17.80 8.77
CA VAL A 150 -18.65 -18.74 9.69
C VAL A 150 -17.65 -18.04 10.64
N VAL A 151 -17.29 -16.79 10.34
CA VAL A 151 -16.33 -16.05 11.17
C VAL A 151 -17.04 -14.98 11.98
N CYS A 152 -17.06 -15.16 13.30
CA CYS A 152 -17.48 -14.11 14.22
C CYS A 152 -16.54 -12.92 14.06
N ARG A 153 -17.11 -11.75 13.72
CA ARG A 153 -16.41 -10.48 13.95
C ARG A 153 -16.32 -10.32 15.47
N SER A 154 -15.23 -10.82 16.07
CA SER A 154 -14.82 -10.43 17.42
C SER A 154 -14.31 -8.98 17.38
N GLY A 155 -15.17 -8.06 16.96
CA GLY A 155 -14.91 -6.64 17.00
C GLY A 155 -15.04 -6.20 18.45
N ARG A 156 -13.91 -5.97 19.12
CA ARG A 156 -13.89 -4.97 20.19
C ARG A 156 -14.27 -3.64 19.52
N ARG A 157 -15.56 -3.31 19.50
CA ARG A 157 -16.01 -1.95 19.21
C ARG A 157 -15.40 -1.09 20.32
N ARG A 158 -14.33 -0.37 20.01
CA ARG A 158 -13.88 0.74 20.86
C ARG A 158 -14.96 1.81 20.76
N LEU A 159 -15.90 1.78 21.70
CA LEU A 159 -16.77 2.92 21.94
C LEU A 159 -15.87 4.04 22.43
N ARG A 160 -15.87 5.18 21.71
CA ARG A 160 -15.31 6.41 22.26
C ARG A 160 -16.35 6.97 23.21
N VAL A 161 -16.00 7.07 24.50
CA VAL A 161 -16.74 7.91 25.45
C VAL A 161 -16.44 9.37 25.10
N ALA A 162 -17.41 10.26 25.26
CA ALA A 162 -17.31 11.66 24.86
C ALA A 162 -16.12 12.40 25.51
N ASP A 163 -15.63 11.95 26.68
CA ASP A 163 -14.69 12.71 27.52
C ASP A 163 -13.24 12.19 27.55
N GLY A 164 -12.82 11.39 26.56
CA GLY A 164 -11.40 11.12 26.32
C GLY A 164 -10.63 10.28 27.37
N SER A 165 -11.28 9.75 28.39
CA SER A 165 -10.66 8.90 29.42
C SER A 165 -10.78 7.40 29.12
N ARG A 166 -9.78 6.62 29.57
CA ARG A 166 -9.72 5.15 29.39
C ARG A 166 -10.69 4.46 30.35
N THR A 167 -11.65 3.69 29.83
CA THR A 167 -12.43 2.78 30.69
C THR A 167 -11.55 1.61 31.12
N GLY A 168 -11.61 1.28 32.42
CA GLY A 168 -10.97 0.07 32.96
C GLY A 168 -11.53 -1.21 32.32
N TYR A 169 -10.78 -2.31 32.47
CA TYR A 169 -11.14 -3.61 31.90
C TYR A 169 -12.46 -4.13 32.49
N VAL A 170 -13.51 -4.14 31.69
CA VAL A 170 -14.71 -4.94 31.99
C VAL A 170 -14.44 -6.36 31.51
N ARG A 171 -14.24 -7.29 32.46
CA ARG A 171 -14.25 -8.73 32.17
C ARG A 171 -15.62 -9.10 31.57
N PRO A 172 -15.70 -9.86 30.47
CA PRO A 172 -16.96 -10.41 30.03
C PRO A 172 -17.50 -11.30 31.15
N ALA A 173 -18.74 -11.06 31.57
CA ALA A 173 -19.44 -11.96 32.48
C ALA A 173 -19.49 -13.36 31.83
N LEU A 174 -18.94 -14.35 32.53
CA LEU A 174 -19.31 -15.74 32.30
C LEU A 174 -20.80 -15.86 32.58
N ARG A 175 -21.60 -16.19 31.57
CA ARG A 175 -22.88 -16.86 31.78
C ARG A 175 -23.14 -17.83 30.64
N CYS A 176 -23.09 -19.12 30.99
CA CYS A 176 -23.77 -20.21 30.30
C CYS A 176 -25.29 -20.00 30.38
N PRO A 177 -26.06 -20.69 29.54
CA PRO A 177 -26.90 -21.73 30.12
C PRO A 177 -26.70 -23.09 29.45
N SER A 178 -26.61 -24.12 30.28
CA SER A 178 -26.92 -25.51 29.97
C SER A 178 -28.36 -25.63 29.45
N ALA A 179 -28.55 -26.30 28.32
CA ALA A 179 -29.85 -26.78 27.87
C ALA A 179 -29.79 -28.30 27.75
N GLY A 180 -29.92 -28.97 28.89
CA GLY A 180 -30.22 -30.39 28.98
C GLY A 180 -31.31 -30.53 30.03
N ASP A 181 -32.55 -30.68 29.56
CA ASP A 181 -33.65 -31.37 30.25
C ASP A 181 -34.94 -31.14 29.46
N LEU A 182 -35.33 -32.13 28.65
CA LEU A 182 -36.73 -32.42 28.27
C LEU A 182 -36.78 -33.81 27.63
N LEU A 183 -36.72 -34.86 28.46
CA LEU A 183 -37.32 -36.16 28.16
C LEU A 183 -37.83 -36.77 29.47
N ARG A 184 -39.13 -36.63 29.72
CA ARG A 184 -39.96 -37.68 30.30
C ARG A 184 -41.40 -37.51 29.87
#